data_AF-A0A158R9Y8-F1
#
_entry.id   AF-A0A158R9Y8-F1
#
_cell.length_a   1.000
_cell.length_b   1.000
_cell.length_c   1.000
_cell.angle_alpha   90.00
_cell.angle_beta   90.00
_cell.angle_gamma   90.00
#
_symmetry.space_group_name_H-M   'P 1'
#
loop_
_entity.id
_entity.type
_entity.pdbx_description
1 polymer ?
#
loop_
_entity_poly.entity_id
_entity_poly.type
_entity_poly.pdbx_seq_one_letter_code
_entity_poly.pdbx_strand_id
1 'polypeptide(L)'
;MFPVFSPCRKLPFPFVPSRSKKYYPGWRDPFSLTDYDNLSKGNPSVTDQWETEWSSAKVVLYELKAFDINRLPHHLVARDRRIPLPVKYDHERRLAYQRRLFGVYGLSSGVNPCELLDSYEYLARENVIKRRLEPDIEEFKRGEAEKNVAKAKVEEERYGQSGSVSFSRLFLSYLKGFHDELVPSSPDLLTVHNLQRLPEIMGRYRANQVKKAQAAQAQEEKRRKLLEEACARDRFGYYVDHRDPKFLKLVEEKHDEAKLARKASKKK
;
A
#
# COMPACT_ATOMS: atom_id res chain seq x y z
N MET A 1 -29.09 -8.51 61.72
CA MET A 1 -28.98 -8.66 60.26
C MET A 1 -27.62 -8.16 59.82
N PHE A 2 -26.69 -9.07 59.54
CA PHE A 2 -25.39 -8.76 58.91
C PHE A 2 -25.17 -9.82 57.82
N PRO A 3 -24.86 -9.45 56.57
CA PRO A 3 -24.31 -10.39 55.62
C PRO A 3 -22.78 -10.42 55.74
N VAL A 4 -22.27 -11.63 55.88
CA VAL A 4 -20.85 -11.98 55.88
C VAL A 4 -20.34 -11.89 54.44
N PHE A 5 -19.32 -11.05 54.21
CA PHE A 5 -18.61 -10.94 52.94
C PHE A 5 -17.73 -12.17 52.71
N SER A 6 -17.97 -12.88 51.60
CA SER A 6 -17.09 -13.92 51.08
C SER A 6 -15.79 -13.31 50.51
N PRO A 7 -14.62 -13.90 50.77
CA PRO A 7 -13.37 -13.43 50.18
C PRO A 7 -13.24 -13.92 48.74
N CYS A 8 -13.20 -12.97 47.81
CA CYS A 8 -12.94 -13.18 46.40
C CYS A 8 -11.51 -13.72 46.20
N ARG A 9 -11.36 -15.00 45.87
CA ARG A 9 -10.08 -15.60 45.47
C ARG A 9 -9.62 -14.96 44.16
N LYS A 10 -8.58 -14.13 44.24
CA LYS A 10 -7.85 -13.64 43.06
C LYS A 10 -7.12 -14.82 42.43
N LEU A 11 -7.59 -15.28 41.28
CA LEU A 11 -6.83 -16.21 40.45
C LEU A 11 -5.58 -15.49 39.92
N PRO A 12 -4.39 -16.13 39.95
CA PRO A 12 -3.20 -15.57 39.33
C PRO A 12 -3.40 -15.58 37.81
N PHE A 13 -3.41 -14.40 37.20
CA PHE A 13 -3.32 -14.25 35.75
C PHE A 13 -2.04 -14.93 35.26
N PRO A 14 -2.09 -15.84 34.27
CA PRO A 14 -0.88 -16.33 33.66
C PRO A 14 -0.20 -15.15 32.97
N PHE A 15 1.03 -14.85 33.41
CA PHE A 15 1.94 -13.94 32.74
C PHE A 15 2.17 -14.49 31.32
N VAL A 16 1.45 -13.95 30.35
CA VAL A 16 1.73 -14.22 28.94
C VAL A 16 3.07 -13.54 28.66
N PRO A 17 4.14 -14.28 28.29
CA PRO A 17 5.37 -13.63 27.88
C PRO A 17 5.03 -12.77 26.66
N SER A 18 5.19 -11.46 26.79
CA SER A 18 5.12 -10.56 25.66
C SER A 18 6.19 -11.02 24.68
N ARG A 19 5.73 -11.64 23.59
CA ARG A 19 6.57 -12.05 22.49
C ARG A 19 7.08 -10.75 21.84
N SER A 20 8.15 -10.20 22.40
CA SER A 20 8.87 -9.06 21.83
C SER A 20 9.29 -9.53 20.44
N LYS A 21 8.56 -9.05 19.44
CA LYS A 21 8.89 -9.26 18.04
C LYS A 21 10.34 -8.83 17.88
N LYS A 22 11.22 -9.80 17.61
CA LYS A 22 12.60 -9.60 17.16
C LYS A 22 12.51 -8.85 15.83
N TYR A 23 12.33 -7.54 15.88
CA TYR A 23 12.45 -6.69 14.73
C TYR A 23 13.93 -6.41 14.56
N TYR A 24 14.50 -6.97 13.49
CA TYR A 24 15.83 -6.59 13.03
C TYR A 24 15.83 -5.07 12.77
N PRO A 25 16.74 -4.29 13.39
CA PRO A 25 16.76 -2.83 13.28
C PRO A 25 16.96 -2.27 11.86
N GLY A 26 17.31 -3.11 10.86
CA GLY A 26 17.64 -2.68 9.50
C GLY A 26 16.47 -2.56 8.51
N TRP A 27 15.24 -2.93 8.89
CA TRP A 27 14.10 -3.01 7.95
C TRP A 27 13.34 -1.68 7.71
N ARG A 28 13.92 -0.54 8.09
CA ARG A 28 13.35 0.81 7.84
C ARG A 28 14.22 1.64 6.91
N ASP A 29 14.76 1.04 5.86
CA ASP A 29 15.31 1.82 4.77
C ASP A 29 14.57 1.51 3.46
N PRO A 30 13.54 2.31 3.10
CA PRO A 30 12.68 2.06 1.93
C PRO A 30 13.40 2.26 0.58
N PHE A 31 14.69 2.63 0.60
CA PHE A 31 15.51 2.87 -0.60
C PHE A 31 16.82 2.06 -0.64
N SER A 32 17.01 1.07 0.24
CA SER A 32 18.13 0.12 0.14
C SER A 32 17.87 -0.94 -0.94
N LEU A 33 17.79 -0.49 -2.19
CA LEU A 33 17.62 -1.30 -3.39
C LEU A 33 18.91 -2.06 -3.78
N THR A 34 19.70 -2.49 -2.80
CA THR A 34 21.00 -3.14 -3.03
C THR A 34 21.07 -4.57 -2.52
N ASP A 35 20.17 -5.02 -1.65
CA ASP A 35 20.34 -6.35 -1.04
C ASP A 35 19.68 -7.47 -1.86
N TYR A 36 18.56 -7.18 -2.53
CA TYR A 36 17.93 -8.17 -3.43
C TYR A 36 18.68 -8.34 -4.76
N ASP A 37 19.32 -7.28 -5.26
CA ASP A 37 20.06 -7.31 -6.52
C ASP A 37 21.50 -7.83 -6.37
N ASN A 38 22.08 -7.79 -5.16
CA ASN A 38 23.40 -8.35 -4.91
C ASN A 38 23.36 -9.83 -4.48
N LEU A 39 22.26 -10.31 -3.87
CA LEU A 39 22.09 -11.75 -3.59
C LEU A 39 21.72 -12.57 -4.84
N SER A 40 21.09 -11.94 -5.84
CA SER A 40 20.69 -12.61 -7.09
C SER A 40 21.78 -12.60 -8.18
N LYS A 41 22.88 -11.88 -7.97
CA LYS A 41 24.01 -11.82 -8.93
C LYS A 41 25.26 -12.58 -8.48
N GLY A 42 25.34 -13.00 -7.22
CA GLY A 42 26.51 -13.73 -6.69
C GLY A 42 26.48 -15.23 -6.99
N ASN A 43 25.30 -15.83 -7.02
CA ASN A 43 25.09 -17.23 -7.37
C ASN A 43 24.11 -17.30 -8.54
N PRO A 44 24.36 -18.12 -9.57
CA PRO A 44 23.37 -18.34 -10.62
C PRO A 44 22.06 -18.82 -9.98
N SER A 45 20.91 -18.53 -10.60
CA SER A 45 19.65 -19.10 -10.11
C SER A 45 19.78 -20.62 -10.05
N VAL A 46 19.02 -21.29 -9.19
CA VAL A 46 19.06 -22.77 -9.10
C VAL A 46 18.86 -23.40 -10.49
N THR A 47 18.04 -22.78 -11.33
CA THR A 47 17.80 -23.18 -12.72
C THR A 47 19.04 -22.97 -13.59
N ASP A 48 19.69 -21.81 -13.51
CA ASP A 48 20.90 -21.51 -14.30
C ASP A 48 22.10 -22.36 -13.86
N GLN A 49 22.23 -22.63 -12.55
CA GLN A 49 23.22 -23.58 -12.02
C GLN A 49 22.99 -24.96 -12.63
N TRP A 50 21.74 -25.41 -12.63
CA TRP A 50 21.37 -26.70 -13.19
C TRP A 50 21.63 -26.77 -14.70
N GLU A 51 21.23 -25.75 -15.48
CA GLU A 51 21.51 -25.70 -16.92
C GLU A 51 23.01 -25.65 -17.25
N THR A 52 23.80 -24.97 -16.41
CA THR A 52 25.26 -24.90 -16.57
C THR A 52 25.92 -26.25 -16.23
N GLU A 53 25.46 -26.92 -15.18
CA GLU A 53 25.89 -28.29 -14.83
C GLU A 53 25.54 -29.28 -15.95
N TRP A 54 24.33 -29.18 -16.53
CA TRP A 54 23.89 -30.01 -17.65
C TRP A 54 24.67 -29.73 -18.93
N SER A 55 24.96 -28.47 -19.23
CA SER A 55 25.70 -28.07 -20.44
C SER A 55 27.19 -28.40 -20.34
N SER A 56 27.77 -28.35 -19.13
CA SER A 56 29.19 -28.66 -18.89
C SER A 56 29.46 -30.16 -18.74
N ALA A 57 28.45 -30.97 -18.42
CA ALA A 57 28.51 -32.42 -18.44
C ALA A 57 28.63 -32.95 -19.90
N LYS A 58 29.86 -32.96 -20.43
CA LYS A 58 30.22 -33.51 -21.76
C LYS A 58 29.80 -34.97 -21.97
N VAL A 59 29.51 -35.67 -20.89
CA VAL A 59 28.87 -36.97 -20.89
C VAL A 59 27.51 -36.74 -20.26
N VAL A 60 26.46 -36.70 -21.08
CA VAL A 60 25.13 -37.01 -20.56
C VAL A 60 25.28 -38.39 -19.95
N LEU A 61 25.33 -38.48 -18.62
CA LEU A 61 25.34 -39.77 -17.93
C LEU A 61 24.22 -40.57 -18.58
N TYR A 62 24.50 -41.81 -18.99
CA TYR A 62 23.53 -42.76 -19.56
C TYR A 62 22.31 -42.99 -18.63
N GLU A 63 22.27 -42.31 -17.48
CA GLU A 63 21.28 -42.26 -16.41
C GLU A 63 20.23 -41.15 -16.56
N LEU A 64 20.29 -40.33 -17.63
CA LEU A 64 19.05 -39.84 -18.26
C LEU A 64 18.41 -40.91 -19.17
N LYS A 65 18.74 -42.19 -18.95
CA LYS A 65 17.75 -43.25 -19.04
C LYS A 65 16.49 -42.71 -18.37
N ALA A 66 15.42 -42.53 -19.16
CA ALA A 66 14.09 -42.23 -18.66
C ALA A 66 13.93 -42.88 -17.28
N PHE A 67 13.67 -42.07 -16.24
CA PHE A 67 13.57 -42.50 -14.83
C PHE A 67 13.28 -43.98 -14.77
N ASP A 68 14.23 -44.83 -14.35
CA ASP A 68 14.07 -46.29 -14.46
C ASP A 68 12.84 -46.72 -13.65
N ILE A 69 11.71 -46.78 -14.35
CA ILE A 69 10.37 -46.95 -13.78
C ILE A 69 10.31 -48.29 -13.04
N ASN A 70 11.19 -49.22 -13.40
CA ASN A 70 11.35 -50.53 -12.78
C ASN A 70 11.79 -50.45 -11.30
N ARG A 71 12.41 -49.35 -10.87
CA ARG A 71 12.82 -49.13 -9.46
C ARG A 71 11.76 -48.41 -8.63
N LEU A 72 10.71 -47.87 -9.25
CA LEU A 72 9.63 -47.27 -8.49
C LEU A 72 8.89 -48.35 -7.69
N PRO A 73 8.43 -48.05 -6.47
CA PRO A 73 7.51 -48.91 -5.75
C PRO A 73 6.35 -49.38 -6.64
N HIS A 74 5.96 -50.65 -6.53
CA HIS A 74 4.93 -51.27 -7.39
C HIS A 74 3.63 -50.45 -7.46
N HIS A 75 3.25 -49.74 -6.38
CA HIS A 75 2.07 -48.89 -6.33
C HIS A 75 2.15 -47.62 -7.20
N LEU A 76 3.35 -47.16 -7.55
CA LEU A 76 3.58 -46.04 -8.49
C LEU A 76 3.61 -46.55 -9.93
N VAL A 77 4.30 -47.65 -10.19
CA VAL A 77 4.31 -48.31 -11.52
C VAL A 77 2.90 -48.70 -11.97
N ALA A 78 2.07 -49.17 -11.03
CA ALA A 78 0.66 -49.47 -11.30
C ALA A 78 -0.19 -48.23 -11.64
N ARG A 79 0.25 -47.01 -11.30
CA ARG A 79 -0.47 -45.78 -11.67
C ARG A 79 -0.27 -45.39 -13.13
N ASP A 80 0.83 -45.76 -13.75
CA ASP A 80 1.08 -45.48 -15.18
C ASP A 80 0.23 -46.38 -16.09
N ARG A 81 -0.18 -47.56 -15.60
CA ARG A 81 -1.01 -48.52 -16.35
C ARG A 81 -2.47 -48.49 -15.94
N ARG A 82 -3.00 -47.31 -15.62
CA ARG A 82 -4.43 -47.21 -15.31
C ARG A 82 -5.20 -47.43 -16.60
N ILE A 83 -5.87 -48.58 -16.69
CA ILE A 83 -6.86 -48.85 -17.73
C ILE A 83 -8.10 -48.04 -17.35
N PRO A 84 -8.68 -47.26 -18.28
CA PRO A 84 -9.91 -46.53 -18.00
C PRO A 84 -11.01 -47.52 -17.64
N LEU A 85 -11.65 -47.30 -16.50
CA LEU A 85 -12.79 -48.12 -16.09
C LEU A 85 -13.96 -47.83 -17.03
N PRO A 86 -14.70 -48.86 -17.50
CA PRO A 86 -15.89 -48.63 -18.30
C PRO A 86 -16.93 -47.85 -17.50
N VAL A 87 -17.62 -46.91 -18.15
CA VAL A 87 -18.69 -46.09 -17.57
C VAL A 87 -19.86 -47.00 -17.17
N LYS A 88 -20.09 -47.15 -15.87
CA LYS A 88 -21.12 -48.03 -15.28
C LYS A 88 -22.35 -47.25 -14.80
N TYR A 89 -22.15 -46.06 -14.25
CA TYR A 89 -23.21 -45.31 -13.57
C TYR A 89 -23.65 -44.07 -14.36
N ASP A 90 -24.88 -43.59 -14.10
CA ASP A 90 -25.44 -42.44 -14.82
C ASP A 90 -24.67 -41.14 -14.60
N HIS A 91 -24.09 -40.95 -13.41
CA HIS A 91 -23.29 -39.77 -13.11
C HIS A 91 -21.95 -39.75 -13.86
N GLU A 92 -21.43 -40.92 -14.25
CA GLU A 92 -20.22 -41.06 -15.06
C GLU A 92 -20.48 -40.72 -16.55
N ARG A 93 -21.77 -40.73 -16.98
CA ARG A 93 -22.18 -40.26 -18.31
C ARG A 93 -22.25 -38.73 -18.41
N ARG A 94 -22.11 -38.01 -17.31
CA ARG A 94 -22.10 -36.54 -17.34
C ARG A 94 -20.85 -36.04 -18.04
N LEU A 95 -21.00 -35.00 -18.86
CA LEU A 95 -19.89 -34.35 -19.58
C LEU A 95 -18.72 -33.99 -18.67
N ALA A 96 -18.98 -33.51 -17.45
CA ALA A 96 -17.94 -33.17 -16.48
C ALA A 96 -17.05 -34.39 -16.12
N TYR A 97 -17.64 -35.56 -15.93
CA TYR A 97 -16.89 -36.78 -15.63
C TYR A 97 -16.13 -37.27 -16.87
N GLN A 98 -16.77 -37.24 -18.03
CA GLN A 98 -16.16 -37.60 -19.31
C GLN A 98 -14.95 -36.71 -19.66
N ARG A 99 -15.05 -35.39 -19.45
CA ARG A 99 -13.91 -34.45 -19.59
C ARG A 99 -12.76 -34.81 -18.67
N ARG A 100 -13.05 -35.16 -17.41
CA ARG A 100 -12.04 -35.60 -16.44
C ARG A 100 -11.40 -36.92 -16.86
N LEU A 101 -12.21 -37.89 -17.32
CA LEU A 101 -11.72 -39.18 -17.80
C LEU A 101 -10.79 -38.99 -19.01
N PHE A 102 -11.19 -38.18 -19.98
CA PHE A 102 -10.37 -37.81 -21.12
C PHE A 102 -9.09 -37.07 -20.71
N GLY A 103 -9.14 -36.18 -19.73
CA GLY A 103 -7.95 -35.49 -19.22
C GLY A 103 -6.93 -36.43 -18.56
N VAL A 104 -7.38 -37.50 -17.90
CA VAL A 104 -6.49 -38.48 -17.24
C VAL A 104 -5.96 -39.53 -18.21
N TYR A 105 -6.81 -40.02 -19.11
CA TYR A 105 -6.52 -41.19 -19.95
C TYR A 105 -6.34 -40.86 -21.44
N GLY A 106 -6.63 -39.63 -21.85
CA GLY A 106 -6.60 -39.22 -23.26
C GLY A 106 -7.57 -40.03 -24.12
N LEU A 107 -7.12 -40.35 -25.34
CA LEU A 107 -7.88 -41.16 -26.31
C LEU A 107 -8.12 -42.60 -25.83
N SER A 108 -7.31 -43.11 -24.90
CA SER A 108 -7.52 -44.47 -24.36
C SER A 108 -8.81 -44.59 -23.55
N SER A 109 -9.37 -43.48 -23.07
CA SER A 109 -10.64 -43.42 -22.33
C SER A 109 -11.85 -43.91 -23.12
N GLY A 110 -11.78 -43.93 -24.45
CA GLY A 110 -12.93 -44.22 -25.32
C GLY A 110 -13.97 -43.10 -25.38
N VAL A 111 -13.68 -41.93 -24.80
CA VAL A 111 -14.55 -40.74 -24.87
C VAL A 111 -14.31 -40.02 -26.21
N ASN A 112 -15.40 -39.69 -26.90
CA ASN A 112 -15.33 -38.93 -28.15
C ASN A 112 -14.96 -37.47 -27.86
N PRO A 113 -13.87 -36.92 -28.41
CA PRO A 113 -13.47 -35.54 -28.14
C PRO A 113 -14.49 -34.50 -28.64
N CYS A 114 -15.27 -34.81 -29.67
CA CYS A 114 -16.29 -33.88 -30.20
C CYS A 114 -17.43 -33.64 -29.21
N GLU A 115 -17.77 -34.64 -28.40
CA GLU A 115 -18.83 -34.54 -27.38
C GLU A 115 -18.40 -33.74 -26.16
N LEU A 116 -17.08 -33.57 -25.96
CA LEU A 116 -16.56 -32.82 -24.83
C LEU A 116 -16.75 -31.31 -24.98
N LEU A 117 -16.94 -30.82 -26.21
CA LEU A 117 -17.19 -29.41 -26.48
C LEU A 117 -18.62 -29.04 -26.12
N ASP A 118 -18.83 -27.78 -25.73
CA ASP A 118 -20.17 -27.29 -25.43
C ASP A 118 -21.02 -27.23 -26.71
N SER A 119 -22.33 -27.46 -26.57
CA SER A 119 -23.25 -27.38 -27.69
C SER A 119 -23.39 -25.93 -28.18
N TYR A 120 -23.72 -25.77 -29.46
CA TYR A 120 -23.97 -24.45 -30.05
C TYR A 120 -25.04 -23.66 -29.28
N GLU A 121 -26.11 -24.32 -28.86
CA GLU A 121 -27.18 -23.69 -28.07
C GLU A 121 -26.69 -23.18 -26.71
N TYR A 122 -25.81 -23.94 -26.05
CA TYR A 122 -25.23 -23.53 -24.77
C TYR A 122 -24.35 -22.29 -24.94
N LEU A 123 -23.47 -22.30 -25.94
CA LEU A 123 -22.61 -21.16 -26.26
C LEU A 123 -23.41 -19.91 -26.60
N ALA A 124 -24.51 -20.05 -27.35
CA ALA A 124 -25.40 -18.93 -27.67
C ALA A 124 -26.01 -18.31 -26.40
N ARG A 125 -26.47 -19.14 -25.45
CA ARG A 125 -27.02 -18.69 -24.17
C ARG A 125 -25.95 -18.01 -23.30
N GLU A 126 -24.78 -18.62 -23.17
CA GLU A 126 -23.64 -18.04 -22.43
C GLU A 126 -23.22 -16.69 -23.03
N ASN A 127 -23.17 -16.56 -24.35
CA ASN A 127 -22.85 -15.30 -25.01
C ASN A 127 -23.87 -14.19 -24.70
N VAL A 128 -25.16 -14.51 -24.61
CA VAL A 128 -26.21 -13.55 -24.21
C VAL A 128 -26.03 -13.14 -22.75
N ILE A 129 -25.75 -14.09 -21.85
CA ILE A 129 -25.49 -13.82 -20.43
C ILE A 129 -24.25 -12.94 -20.28
N LYS A 130 -23.16 -13.29 -20.95
CA LYS A 130 -21.90 -12.55 -20.94
C LYS A 130 -22.08 -11.12 -21.40
N ARG A 131 -22.72 -10.89 -22.56
CA ARG A 131 -23.00 -9.53 -23.05
C ARG A 131 -23.84 -8.68 -22.09
N ARG A 132 -24.72 -9.32 -21.32
CA ARG A 132 -25.57 -8.63 -20.33
C ARG A 132 -24.81 -8.24 -19.07
N LEU A 133 -23.89 -9.09 -18.61
CA LEU A 133 -23.17 -8.90 -17.35
C LEU A 133 -21.83 -8.17 -17.53
N GLU A 134 -21.15 -8.43 -18.64
CA GLU A 134 -19.84 -7.93 -19.00
C GLU A 134 -20.00 -7.09 -20.29
N PRO A 135 -20.28 -5.78 -20.16
CA PRO A 135 -20.31 -4.88 -21.31
C PRO A 135 -18.92 -4.79 -21.95
N ASP A 136 -18.88 -4.31 -23.18
CA ASP A 136 -17.62 -4.16 -23.90
C ASP A 136 -16.69 -3.15 -23.19
N ILE A 137 -15.38 -3.32 -23.39
CA ILE A 137 -14.35 -2.47 -22.75
C ILE A 137 -14.58 -0.99 -23.14
N GLU A 138 -15.03 -0.73 -24.35
CA GLU A 138 -15.34 0.62 -24.83
C GLU A 138 -16.57 1.23 -24.14
N GLU A 139 -17.63 0.44 -23.94
CA GLU A 139 -18.82 0.86 -23.18
C GLU A 139 -18.46 1.15 -21.73
N PHE A 140 -17.66 0.28 -21.12
CA PHE A 140 -17.17 0.48 -19.77
C PHE A 140 -16.37 1.79 -19.62
N LYS A 141 -15.43 2.06 -20.54
CA LYS A 141 -14.66 3.31 -20.56
C LYS A 141 -15.54 4.54 -20.73
N ARG A 142 -16.55 4.49 -21.61
CA ARG A 142 -17.53 5.57 -21.78
C ARG A 142 -18.31 5.83 -20.49
N GLY A 143 -18.82 4.77 -19.86
CA GLY A 143 -19.54 4.89 -18.59
C GLY A 143 -18.68 5.48 -17.46
N GLU A 144 -17.39 5.12 -17.37
CA GLU A 144 -16.47 5.72 -16.40
C GLU A 144 -16.18 7.19 -16.71
N ALA A 145 -15.98 7.55 -17.99
CA ALA A 145 -15.80 8.94 -18.41
C ALA A 145 -17.02 9.81 -18.05
N GLU A 146 -18.23 9.31 -18.30
CA GLU A 146 -19.48 9.98 -17.94
C GLU A 146 -19.62 10.17 -16.42
N LYS A 147 -19.32 9.15 -15.63
CA LYS A 147 -19.30 9.25 -14.15
C LYS A 147 -18.29 10.29 -13.68
N ASN A 148 -17.11 10.35 -14.28
CA ASN A 148 -16.08 11.32 -13.91
C ASN A 148 -16.49 12.74 -14.27
N VAL A 149 -17.11 12.94 -15.44
CA VAL A 149 -17.69 14.23 -15.83
C VAL A 149 -18.82 14.64 -14.87
N ALA A 150 -19.70 13.71 -14.50
CA ALA A 150 -20.78 13.98 -13.54
C ALA A 150 -20.23 14.34 -12.14
N LYS A 151 -19.22 13.60 -11.66
CA LYS A 151 -18.52 13.92 -10.41
C LYS A 151 -17.87 15.30 -10.46
N ALA A 152 -17.18 15.63 -11.56
CA ALA A 152 -16.57 16.94 -11.75
C ALA A 152 -17.61 18.08 -11.72
N LYS A 153 -18.76 17.90 -12.38
CA LYS A 153 -19.87 18.88 -12.33
C LYS A 153 -20.40 19.07 -10.90
N VAL A 154 -20.62 17.98 -10.17
CA VAL A 154 -21.08 18.02 -8.77
C VAL A 154 -20.04 18.72 -7.88
N GLU A 155 -18.76 18.46 -8.10
CA GLU A 155 -17.68 19.17 -7.39
C GLU A 155 -17.67 20.66 -7.71
N GLU A 156 -17.78 21.04 -8.98
CA GLU A 156 -17.89 22.45 -9.39
C GLU A 156 -19.08 23.16 -8.74
N GLU A 157 -20.24 22.51 -8.66
CA GLU A 157 -21.42 23.04 -7.97
C GLU A 157 -21.18 23.20 -6.46
N ARG A 158 -20.51 22.24 -5.81
CA ARG A 158 -20.12 22.35 -4.39
C ARG A 158 -19.17 23.51 -4.15
N TYR A 159 -18.14 23.67 -4.97
CA TYR A 159 -17.18 24.78 -4.86
C TYR A 159 -17.82 26.13 -5.22
N GLY A 160 -18.78 26.16 -6.14
CA GLY A 160 -19.51 27.36 -6.54
C GLY A 160 -20.43 27.90 -5.44
N GLN A 161 -20.98 27.03 -4.59
CA GLN A 161 -21.81 27.43 -3.44
C GLN A 161 -20.97 27.89 -2.23
N SER A 162 -19.75 27.35 -2.05
CA SER A 162 -18.80 27.86 -1.06
C SER A 162 -18.04 29.06 -1.64
N GLY A 163 -18.59 30.27 -1.56
CA GLY A 163 -18.08 31.51 -2.17
C GLY A 163 -16.60 31.86 -1.93
N SER A 164 -15.70 31.20 -2.66
CA SER A 164 -14.26 31.47 -2.77
C SER A 164 -13.81 31.11 -4.18
N VAL A 165 -14.30 31.89 -5.14
CA VAL A 165 -14.04 31.72 -6.57
C VAL A 165 -12.67 32.33 -6.89
N SER A 166 -11.63 31.51 -7.08
CA SER A 166 -10.49 31.89 -7.94
C SER A 166 -9.52 30.76 -8.28
N PHE A 167 -9.42 29.69 -7.49
CA PHE A 167 -8.31 28.74 -7.66
C PHE A 167 -8.64 27.52 -8.55
N SER A 168 -9.85 26.97 -8.45
CA SER A 168 -10.20 25.68 -9.06
C SER A 168 -10.47 25.77 -10.56
N ARG A 169 -10.98 26.91 -11.06
CA ARG A 169 -11.30 27.11 -12.49
C ARG A 169 -10.04 27.18 -13.36
N LEU A 170 -8.94 27.71 -12.81
CA LEU A 170 -7.62 27.71 -13.44
C LEU A 170 -6.94 26.33 -13.40
N PHE A 171 -7.28 25.50 -12.42
CA PHE A 171 -6.69 24.16 -12.26
C PHE A 171 -7.34 23.11 -13.17
N LEU A 172 -8.66 23.22 -13.39
CA LEU A 172 -9.40 22.34 -14.31
C LEU A 172 -9.15 22.66 -15.79
N SER A 173 -8.89 23.93 -16.16
CA SER A 173 -8.41 24.26 -17.50
C SER A 173 -6.99 23.73 -17.77
N TYR A 174 -6.16 23.62 -16.73
CA TYR A 174 -4.79 23.12 -16.81
C TYR A 174 -4.73 21.60 -17.07
N LEU A 175 -5.67 20.83 -16.53
CA LEU A 175 -5.72 19.37 -16.72
C LEU A 175 -6.39 18.94 -18.03
N LYS A 176 -7.30 19.75 -18.57
CA LYS A 176 -8.00 19.43 -19.83
C LYS A 176 -7.12 19.61 -21.08
N GLY A 177 -5.99 20.32 -20.97
CA GLY A 177 -4.98 20.46 -22.03
C GLY A 177 -3.85 19.43 -21.99
N PHE A 178 -3.90 18.42 -21.10
CA PHE A 178 -2.80 17.47 -20.91
C PHE A 178 -2.96 16.14 -21.68
N HIS A 179 -4.11 15.92 -22.34
CA HIS A 179 -4.41 14.65 -22.99
C HIS A 179 -4.41 14.68 -24.53
N ASP A 180 -4.32 15.87 -25.12
CA ASP A 180 -4.14 16.05 -26.55
C ASP A 180 -2.73 16.61 -26.81
N GLU A 181 -2.00 15.95 -27.71
CA GLU A 181 -0.80 16.44 -28.41
C GLU A 181 0.60 16.15 -27.81
N LEU A 182 1.09 14.96 -28.17
CA LEU A 182 2.48 14.69 -28.53
C LEU A 182 2.93 15.57 -29.72
N VAL A 183 3.13 16.88 -29.55
CA VAL A 183 3.87 17.74 -30.50
C VAL A 183 4.62 18.85 -29.73
N PRO A 184 5.93 19.08 -29.95
CA PRO A 184 6.67 20.14 -29.28
C PRO A 184 6.55 21.44 -30.08
N SER A 185 5.57 22.29 -29.74
CA SER A 185 5.42 23.62 -30.34
C SER A 185 5.39 24.70 -29.27
N SER A 186 6.52 25.41 -29.13
CA SER A 186 6.71 26.72 -28.45
C SER A 186 6.29 26.83 -26.96
N PRO A 187 7.10 27.49 -26.10
CA PRO A 187 6.69 27.72 -24.73
C PRO A 187 5.53 28.71 -24.69
N ASP A 188 4.36 28.23 -24.26
CA ASP A 188 3.16 29.03 -24.06
C ASP A 188 3.46 30.32 -23.26
N LEU A 189 2.86 31.44 -23.64
CA LEU A 189 3.01 32.76 -23.00
C LEU A 189 2.78 32.71 -21.47
N LEU A 190 1.93 31.78 -21.01
CA LEU A 190 1.66 31.52 -19.60
C LEU A 190 2.91 30.99 -18.87
N THR A 191 3.70 30.15 -19.54
CA THR A 191 4.95 29.58 -19.02
C THR A 191 5.98 30.68 -18.83
N VAL A 192 6.12 31.59 -19.80
CA VAL A 192 7.03 32.74 -19.70
C VAL A 192 6.63 33.66 -18.53
N HIS A 193 5.35 33.98 -18.39
CA HIS A 193 4.84 34.80 -17.29
C HIS A 193 5.02 34.13 -15.91
N ASN A 194 4.82 32.81 -15.83
CA ASN A 194 5.03 32.06 -14.58
C ASN A 194 6.50 31.97 -14.20
N LEU A 195 7.39 31.80 -15.18
CA LEU A 195 8.84 31.82 -14.97
C LEU A 195 9.33 33.20 -14.48
N GLN A 196 8.75 34.29 -14.98
CA GLN A 196 9.05 35.64 -14.50
C GLN A 196 8.62 35.87 -13.04
N ARG A 197 7.58 35.18 -12.56
CA ARG A 197 7.06 35.30 -11.19
C ARG A 197 7.80 34.42 -10.17
N LEU A 198 8.54 33.40 -10.61
CA LEU A 198 9.26 32.47 -9.72
C LEU A 198 10.26 33.15 -8.76
N PRO A 199 11.08 34.13 -9.17
CA PRO A 199 12.03 34.80 -8.27
C PRO A 199 11.34 35.47 -7.08
N GLU A 200 10.19 36.11 -7.30
CA GLU A 200 9.41 36.74 -6.23
C GLU A 200 8.86 35.71 -5.24
N ILE A 201 8.31 34.60 -5.75
CA ILE A 201 7.77 33.52 -4.93
C ILE A 201 8.87 32.88 -4.08
N MET A 202 10.04 32.62 -4.68
CA MET A 202 11.21 32.08 -3.98
C MET A 202 11.73 33.04 -2.91
N GLY A 203 11.73 34.36 -3.18
CA GLY A 203 12.07 35.39 -2.20
C GLY A 203 11.13 35.36 -0.99
N ARG A 204 9.82 35.30 -1.23
CA ARG A 204 8.81 35.19 -0.16
C ARG A 204 8.97 33.91 0.66
N TYR A 205 9.25 32.78 0.00
CA TYR A 205 9.47 31.50 0.68
C TYR A 205 10.70 31.55 1.59
N ARG A 206 11.84 32.05 1.09
CA ARG A 206 13.07 32.21 1.90
C ARG A 206 12.85 33.14 3.09
N ALA A 207 12.17 34.26 2.88
CA ALA A 207 11.82 35.19 3.96
C ALA A 207 10.93 34.52 5.02
N ASN A 208 9.97 33.69 4.60
CA ASN A 208 9.14 32.93 5.52
C ASN A 208 9.92 31.88 6.31
N GLN A 209 10.92 31.23 5.69
CA GLN A 209 11.79 30.28 6.40
C GLN A 209 12.68 30.98 7.43
N VAL A 210 13.25 32.13 7.09
CA VAL A 210 14.03 32.95 8.05
C VAL A 210 13.14 33.41 9.20
N LYS A 211 11.93 33.89 8.91
CA LYS A 211 10.95 34.27 9.95
C LYS A 211 10.58 33.09 10.86
N LYS A 212 10.39 31.90 10.29
CA LYS A 212 10.13 30.67 11.08
C LYS A 212 11.33 30.31 11.96
N ALA A 213 12.55 30.37 11.43
CA ALA A 213 13.77 30.11 12.19
C ALA A 213 13.96 31.12 13.33
N GLN A 214 13.78 32.42 13.06
CA GLN A 214 13.83 33.48 14.07
C GLN A 214 12.74 33.31 15.14
N ALA A 215 11.52 32.93 14.75
CA ALA A 215 10.45 32.66 15.70
C ALA A 215 10.76 31.44 16.59
N ALA A 216 11.37 30.40 16.03
CA ALA A 216 11.83 29.24 16.79
C ALA A 216 12.96 29.60 17.77
N GLN A 217 13.96 30.36 17.31
CA GLN A 217 15.04 30.87 18.18
C GLN A 217 14.49 31.76 19.30
N ALA A 218 13.57 32.67 19.00
CA ALA A 218 12.94 33.52 20.01
C ALA A 218 12.10 32.70 21.01
N GLN A 219 11.49 31.58 20.59
CA GLN A 219 10.81 30.65 21.49
C GLN A 219 11.81 29.91 22.38
N GLU A 220 12.94 29.45 21.83
CA GLU A 220 14.00 28.79 22.60
C GLU A 220 14.67 29.74 23.60
N GLU A 221 14.95 30.98 23.21
CA GLU A 221 15.49 32.00 24.12
C GLU A 221 14.50 32.34 25.23
N LYS A 222 13.19 32.44 24.93
CA LYS A 222 12.16 32.62 25.96
C LYS A 222 12.12 31.42 26.91
N ARG A 223 12.25 30.19 26.40
CA ARG A 223 12.34 28.98 27.24
C ARG A 223 13.61 28.97 28.08
N ARG A 224 14.75 29.35 27.51
CA ARG A 224 16.02 29.48 28.24
C ARG A 224 15.95 30.54 29.34
N LYS A 225 15.41 31.72 29.05
CA LYS A 225 15.19 32.78 30.06
C LYS A 225 14.25 32.32 31.16
N LEU A 226 13.17 31.63 30.83
CA LEU A 226 12.29 31.04 31.85
C LEU A 226 13.02 30.00 32.70
N LEU A 227 13.91 29.19 32.13
CA LEU A 227 14.72 28.19 32.85
C LEU A 227 15.89 28.80 33.64
N GLU A 228 16.43 29.94 33.21
CA GLU A 228 17.49 30.69 33.90
C GLU A 228 16.92 31.56 35.03
N GLU A 229 15.80 32.25 34.81
CA GLU A 229 15.06 32.99 35.85
C GLU A 229 14.43 32.02 36.84
N ALA A 230 13.85 30.91 36.34
CA ALA A 230 13.60 29.73 37.14
C ALA A 230 14.88 28.91 37.26
N CYS A 231 16.00 29.53 37.71
CA CYS A 231 17.11 28.86 38.40
C CYS A 231 16.60 28.21 39.70
N ALA A 232 15.65 27.33 39.45
CA ALA A 232 14.97 26.34 40.21
C ALA A 232 15.91 25.22 40.62
N ARG A 233 17.22 25.40 40.51
CA ARG A 233 18.18 24.57 41.21
C ARG A 233 17.89 24.58 42.71
N ASP A 234 17.50 25.73 43.26
CA ASP A 234 17.12 25.88 44.68
C ASP A 234 15.63 25.60 44.96
N ARG A 235 14.74 25.72 43.97
CA ARG A 235 13.27 25.69 44.18
C ARG A 235 12.53 24.46 43.63
N PHE A 236 13.08 23.77 42.63
CA PHE A 236 12.49 22.56 42.01
C PHE A 236 13.50 21.41 41.75
N GLY A 237 14.81 21.63 41.88
CA GLY A 237 15.86 20.62 41.70
C GLY A 237 16.49 20.58 40.29
N TYR A 238 17.25 19.52 40.01
CA TYR A 238 18.11 19.37 38.82
C TYR A 238 17.33 19.13 37.50
N TYR A 239 16.08 18.68 37.60
CA TYR A 239 15.20 18.42 36.45
C TYR A 239 13.86 19.09 36.67
N VAL A 240 13.53 20.09 35.84
CA VAL A 240 12.23 20.77 35.86
C VAL A 240 11.33 20.13 34.81
N ASP A 241 10.29 19.46 35.27
CA ASP A 241 9.32 18.86 34.36
C ASP A 241 8.26 19.90 33.96
N HIS A 242 8.20 20.19 32.67
CA HIS A 242 7.23 21.06 32.00
C HIS A 242 5.73 20.74 32.25
N ARG A 243 5.42 19.58 32.83
CA ARG A 243 4.06 19.15 33.18
C ARG A 243 3.76 19.25 34.68
N ASP A 244 4.73 19.69 35.48
CA ASP A 244 4.55 19.82 36.93
C ASP A 244 3.55 20.96 37.23
N PRO A 245 2.49 20.72 38.03
CA PRO A 245 1.53 21.76 38.41
C PRO A 245 2.18 22.99 39.07
N LYS A 246 3.32 22.82 39.75
CA LYS A 246 4.03 23.93 40.39
C LYS A 246 4.76 24.81 39.36
N PHE A 247 5.21 24.25 38.24
CA PHE A 247 5.80 25.00 37.12
C PHE A 247 4.72 25.77 36.35
N LEU A 248 3.56 25.15 36.12
CA LEU A 248 2.43 25.80 35.43
C LEU A 248 1.94 27.07 36.17
N LYS A 249 1.81 27.00 37.50
CA LYS A 249 1.43 28.16 38.32
C LYS A 249 2.43 29.32 38.21
N LEU A 250 3.73 29.02 38.16
CA LEU A 250 4.78 30.03 38.00
C LEU A 250 4.72 30.70 36.62
N VAL A 251 4.47 29.93 35.58
CA VAL A 251 4.27 30.45 34.22
C VAL A 251 3.04 31.37 34.15
N GLU A 252 1.95 31.00 34.83
CA GLU A 252 0.74 31.83 34.94
C GLU A 252 1.00 33.16 35.67
N GLU A 253 1.67 33.12 36.82
CA GLU A 253 2.07 34.30 37.59
C GLU A 253 2.90 35.28 36.74
N LYS A 254 3.89 34.78 35.99
CA LYS A 254 4.70 35.58 35.07
C LYS A 254 3.87 36.19 33.94
N HIS A 255 2.90 35.44 33.44
CA HIS A 255 2.02 35.93 32.39
C HIS A 255 1.12 37.08 32.89
N ASP A 256 0.75 37.05 34.16
CA ASP A 256 -0.06 38.09 34.81
C ASP A 256 0.79 39.31 35.23
N GLU A 257 2.02 39.11 35.72
CA GLU A 257 3.01 40.18 35.90
C GLU A 257 3.25 40.96 34.60
N ALA A 258 3.43 40.24 33.47
CA ALA A 258 3.61 40.86 32.17
C ALA A 258 2.35 41.63 31.69
N LYS A 259 1.14 41.13 31.99
CA LYS A 259 -0.11 41.85 31.70
C LYS A 259 -0.22 43.12 32.54
N LEU A 260 0.12 43.06 33.83
CA LEU A 260 0.10 44.22 34.72
C LEU A 260 1.14 45.27 34.29
N ALA A 261 2.35 44.85 33.93
CA ALA A 261 3.38 45.74 33.40
C ALA A 261 2.95 46.43 32.10
N ARG A 262 2.31 45.71 31.18
CA ARG A 262 1.74 46.28 29.93
C ARG A 262 0.59 47.25 30.19
N LYS A 263 -0.21 47.02 31.23
CA LYS A 263 -1.27 47.95 31.64
C LYS A 263 -0.68 49.21 32.29
N ALA A 264 0.38 49.06 33.09
CA ALA A 264 1.07 50.18 33.72
C ALA A 264 1.83 51.05 32.70
N SER A 265 2.46 50.46 31.69
CA SER A 265 3.15 51.21 30.62
C SER A 265 2.20 51.95 29.67
N LYS A 266 0.92 51.57 29.63
CA LYS A 266 -0.14 52.25 28.86
C LYS A 266 -0.84 53.37 29.64
N LYS A 267 -0.65 53.43 30.96
CA LYS A 267 -1.22 54.46 31.85
C LYS A 267 -0.27 55.63 32.11
N LYS A 268 1.00 55.49 31.72
CA LYS A 268 1.95 56.60 31.54
C LYS A 268 1.84 57.11 30.11
#